data_AF-A0A0V7ZB74-F1
#
_entry.id   AF-A0A0V7ZB74-F1
#
_cell.length_a   1.000
_cell.length_b   1.000
_cell.length_c   1.000
_cell.angle_alpha   90.00
_cell.angle_beta   90.00
_cell.angle_gamma   90.00
#
_symmetry.space_group_name_H-M   'P 1'
#
loop_
_entity.id
_entity.type
_entity.pdbx_description
1 polymer ?
#
loop_
_entity_poly.entity_id
_entity_poly.type
_entity_poly.pdbx_seq_one_letter_code
_entity_poly.pdbx_strand_id
1 'polypeptide(L)'
;MHNLSNIVTRPLLAALALATVSAVAVHAEDAKPADPALANSLNANDKTAEQDPALLKKNAAVKVEDGKYIDADGHPTYHITDDGKKLDWYTYSGYRRYHAECHVCHGPDGMGSTYAPALKDSLKHLSYEEFIGILVGGKQDVSASEQKVMPAFGDNKNVMCYSDDLYTYLKARADGAIGRVRPSEHEDKPDTARKAEKECMGS
;
A
#
# COMPACT_ATOMS: atom_id res chain seq x y z
N MET A 1 22.38 -21.59 -86.85
CA MET A 1 21.21 -20.72 -87.14
C MET A 1 20.24 -20.88 -85.97
N HIS A 2 19.97 -19.78 -85.24
CA HIS A 2 18.80 -19.45 -84.39
C HIS A 2 18.22 -20.53 -83.44
N ASN A 3 17.81 -20.32 -82.17
CA ASN A 3 17.49 -19.13 -81.38
C ASN A 3 17.35 -19.54 -79.88
N LEU A 4 17.60 -18.59 -78.98
CA LEU A 4 16.97 -18.30 -77.67
C LEU A 4 16.16 -19.40 -76.92
N SER A 5 16.41 -19.59 -75.60
CA SER A 5 15.71 -18.86 -74.51
C SER A 5 15.76 -19.59 -73.15
N ASN A 6 16.09 -18.82 -72.11
CA ASN A 6 15.76 -18.85 -70.67
C ASN A 6 15.33 -20.16 -69.98
N ILE A 7 15.98 -20.46 -68.84
CA ILE A 7 15.38 -20.55 -67.48
C ILE A 7 16.53 -20.76 -66.49
N VAL A 8 16.77 -19.79 -65.61
CA VAL A 8 17.69 -19.91 -64.47
C VAL A 8 16.86 -20.21 -63.24
N THR A 9 16.94 -21.44 -62.76
CA THR A 9 16.41 -21.89 -61.47
C THR A 9 17.35 -21.47 -60.34
N ARG A 10 16.85 -20.62 -59.44
CA ARG A 10 17.48 -20.29 -58.15
C ARG A 10 17.57 -21.51 -57.23
N PRO A 11 18.70 -21.75 -56.54
CA PRO A 11 18.70 -22.38 -55.24
C PRO A 11 18.75 -21.32 -54.14
N LEU A 12 17.79 -21.40 -53.21
CA LEU A 12 17.85 -20.76 -51.90
C LEU A 12 19.06 -21.30 -51.14
N LEU A 13 19.98 -20.42 -50.76
CA LEU A 13 20.89 -20.64 -49.63
C LEU A 13 20.34 -19.85 -48.46
N ALA A 14 19.79 -20.59 -47.50
CA ALA A 14 19.35 -20.07 -46.21
C ALA A 14 20.57 -19.55 -45.45
N ALA A 15 20.66 -18.23 -45.29
CA ALA A 15 21.56 -17.60 -44.34
C ALA A 15 20.96 -17.80 -42.95
N LEU A 16 21.60 -18.64 -42.13
CA LEU A 16 21.33 -18.77 -40.71
C LEU A 16 21.76 -17.44 -40.05
N ALA A 17 20.84 -16.50 -39.91
CA ALA A 17 21.06 -15.30 -39.13
C ALA A 17 21.14 -15.70 -37.65
N LEU A 18 22.35 -15.70 -37.09
CA LEU A 18 22.52 -15.65 -35.64
C LEU A 18 21.86 -14.34 -35.16
N ALA A 19 20.66 -14.46 -34.61
CA ALA A 19 20.06 -13.39 -33.83
C ALA A 19 20.91 -13.22 -32.56
N THR A 20 21.84 -12.26 -32.61
CA THR A 20 22.42 -11.70 -31.39
C THR A 20 21.27 -11.04 -30.65
N VAL A 21 20.82 -11.67 -29.57
CA VAL A 21 19.93 -11.03 -28.59
C VAL A 21 20.71 -9.84 -28.06
N SER A 22 20.43 -8.66 -28.61
CA SER A 22 20.82 -7.40 -27.98
C SER A 22 20.14 -7.40 -26.62
N ALA A 23 20.93 -7.64 -25.58
CA ALA A 23 20.54 -7.32 -24.23
C ALA A 23 20.20 -5.84 -24.23
N VAL A 24 18.91 -5.52 -24.27
CA VAL A 24 18.42 -4.22 -23.85
C VAL A 24 18.79 -4.15 -22.38
N ALA A 25 19.92 -3.49 -22.11
CA ALA A 25 20.17 -2.93 -20.80
C ALA A 25 18.96 -2.03 -20.53
N VAL A 26 18.03 -2.54 -19.73
CA VAL A 26 17.12 -1.71 -18.97
C VAL A 26 18.03 -0.79 -18.16
N HIS A 27 18.21 0.43 -18.68
CA HIS A 27 18.73 1.51 -17.89
C HIS A 27 17.85 1.54 -16.63
N ALA A 28 18.47 1.32 -15.48
CA ALA A 28 17.96 1.86 -14.25
C ALA A 28 17.81 3.35 -14.51
N GLU A 29 16.60 3.79 -14.84
CA GLU A 29 16.23 5.20 -14.73
C GLU A 29 16.64 5.62 -13.33
N ASP A 30 17.46 6.67 -13.31
CA ASP A 30 18.20 7.15 -12.18
C ASP A 30 17.36 7.08 -10.92
N ALA A 31 17.79 6.27 -9.94
CA ALA A 31 17.23 6.28 -8.60
C ALA A 31 17.50 7.67 -8.02
N LYS A 32 16.55 8.59 -8.28
CA LYS A 32 16.52 9.93 -7.72
C LYS A 32 16.70 9.76 -6.20
N PRO A 33 17.65 10.46 -5.57
CA PRO A 33 17.80 10.38 -4.12
C PRO A 33 16.45 10.65 -3.47
N ALA A 34 16.09 9.83 -2.48
CA ALA A 34 14.82 9.93 -1.77
C ALA A 34 14.61 11.39 -1.31
N ASP A 35 13.47 11.96 -1.67
CA ASP A 35 13.16 13.35 -1.36
C ASP A 35 13.15 13.54 0.17
N PRO A 36 14.08 14.34 0.74
CA PRO A 36 14.12 14.57 2.18
C PRO A 36 12.81 15.16 2.73
N ALA A 37 12.01 15.83 1.90
CA ALA A 37 10.71 16.37 2.28
C ALA A 37 9.65 15.30 2.56
N LEU A 38 9.90 14.04 2.17
CA LEU A 38 9.01 12.89 2.40
C LEU A 38 9.47 12.03 3.58
N ALA A 39 10.57 12.41 4.23
CA ALA A 39 11.08 11.68 5.37
C ALA A 39 10.20 11.90 6.61
N ASN A 40 9.78 10.80 7.22
CA ASN A 40 9.06 10.84 8.49
C ASN A 40 9.92 11.45 9.63
N SER A 41 9.30 12.29 10.46
CA SER A 41 9.81 12.75 11.75
C SER A 41 9.01 12.09 12.87
N LEU A 42 9.61 11.09 13.51
CA LEU A 42 8.95 10.21 14.50
C LEU A 42 9.34 10.58 15.93
N ASN A 43 8.43 10.35 16.87
CA ASN A 43 8.70 10.51 18.30
C ASN A 43 9.59 9.38 18.83
N ALA A 44 10.89 9.65 19.03
CA ALA A 44 11.82 8.67 19.58
C ALA A 44 11.53 8.27 21.04
N ASN A 45 10.72 9.06 21.76
CA ASN A 45 10.38 8.83 23.16
C ASN A 45 9.03 8.10 23.34
N ASP A 46 8.30 7.83 22.26
CA ASP A 46 7.04 7.09 22.33
C ASP A 46 7.31 5.59 22.56
N LYS A 47 7.25 5.18 23.82
CA LYS A 47 7.46 3.78 24.23
C LYS A 47 6.37 2.82 23.74
N THR A 48 5.29 3.33 23.18
CA THR A 48 4.19 2.53 22.62
C THR A 48 4.28 2.40 21.10
N ALA A 49 5.18 3.17 20.48
CA ALA A 49 5.58 3.06 19.10
C ALA A 49 6.75 2.06 19.02
N GLU A 50 6.42 0.78 18.80
CA GLU A 50 7.40 -0.31 18.62
C GLU A 50 8.10 -0.16 17.26
N GLN A 51 8.95 0.86 17.12
CA GLN A 51 9.62 1.23 15.87
C GLN A 51 10.44 0.07 15.30
N ASP A 52 10.15 -0.29 14.06
CA ASP A 52 10.93 -1.24 13.27
C ASP A 52 11.68 -0.49 12.16
N PRO A 53 12.99 -0.26 12.29
CA PRO A 53 13.77 0.49 11.30
C PRO A 53 13.75 -0.12 9.89
N ALA A 54 13.58 -1.43 9.76
CA ALA A 54 13.54 -2.09 8.46
C ALA A 54 12.20 -1.82 7.77
N LEU A 55 11.09 -1.91 8.50
CA LEU A 55 9.76 -1.59 7.97
C LEU A 55 9.61 -0.09 7.68
N LEU A 56 10.05 0.78 8.60
CA LEU A 56 10.06 2.23 8.40
C LEU A 56 10.82 2.64 7.14
N LYS A 57 11.96 1.99 6.87
CA LYS A 57 12.72 2.23 5.63
C LYS A 57 12.01 1.68 4.40
N LYS A 58 11.44 0.46 4.49
CA LYS A 58 10.77 -0.20 3.38
C LYS A 58 9.55 0.59 2.90
N ASN A 59 8.72 1.04 3.84
CA ASN A 59 7.43 1.66 3.54
C ASN A 59 7.52 3.20 3.52
N ALA A 60 8.73 3.75 3.47
CA ALA A 60 8.93 5.19 3.36
C ALA A 60 8.33 5.72 2.05
N ALA A 61 7.70 6.88 2.11
CA ALA A 61 7.15 7.52 0.93
C ALA A 61 8.27 7.95 -0.03
N VAL A 62 8.06 7.69 -1.33
CA VAL A 62 8.97 8.11 -2.40
C VAL A 62 8.34 9.15 -3.34
N LYS A 63 7.01 9.27 -3.30
CA LYS A 63 6.26 10.29 -4.03
C LYS A 63 4.98 10.68 -3.30
N VAL A 64 4.44 11.83 -3.69
CA VAL A 64 3.09 12.29 -3.29
C VAL A 64 2.28 12.51 -4.56
N GLU A 65 1.08 11.96 -4.58
CA GLU A 65 0.15 12.04 -5.70
C GLU A 65 -1.25 12.34 -5.15
N ASP A 66 -1.86 13.45 -5.56
CA ASP A 66 -3.19 13.86 -5.08
C ASP A 66 -3.32 13.90 -3.55
N GLY A 67 -2.23 14.30 -2.87
CA GLY A 67 -2.13 14.34 -1.41
C GLY A 67 -1.97 12.98 -0.73
N LYS A 68 -1.89 11.88 -1.48
CA LYS A 68 -1.54 10.55 -0.97
C LYS A 68 -0.03 10.33 -1.06
N TYR A 69 0.56 9.83 0.02
CA TYR A 69 1.94 9.37 0.03
C TYR A 69 1.99 7.94 -0.47
N ILE A 70 2.97 7.65 -1.33
CA ILE A 70 3.11 6.36 -1.99
C ILE A 70 4.52 5.82 -1.76
N ASP A 71 4.62 4.55 -1.38
CA ASP A 71 5.90 3.85 -1.17
C ASP A 71 6.56 3.42 -2.50
N ALA A 72 7.75 2.82 -2.39
CA ALA A 72 8.51 2.37 -3.56
C ALA A 72 7.84 1.23 -4.35
N ASP A 73 6.94 0.48 -3.72
CA ASP A 73 6.18 -0.61 -4.32
C ASP A 73 4.88 -0.10 -4.99
N GLY A 74 4.55 1.18 -4.82
CA GLY A 74 3.37 1.82 -5.40
C GLY A 74 2.13 1.80 -4.50
N HIS A 75 2.26 1.37 -3.24
CA HIS A 75 1.13 1.30 -2.31
C HIS A 75 0.97 2.60 -1.52
N PRO A 76 -0.26 2.91 -1.06
CA PRO A 76 -0.48 4.00 -0.11
C PRO A 76 0.37 3.81 1.16
N THR A 77 1.03 4.86 1.63
CA THR A 77 1.78 4.84 2.89
C THR A 77 1.55 6.13 3.67
N TYR A 78 2.04 6.16 4.90
CA TYR A 78 1.89 7.28 5.82
C TYR A 78 3.01 8.31 5.67
N HIS A 79 2.71 9.53 6.11
CA HIS A 79 3.70 10.55 6.40
C HIS A 79 3.41 11.21 7.75
N ILE A 80 4.44 11.32 8.57
CA ILE A 80 4.35 11.79 9.95
C ILE A 80 5.43 12.83 10.17
N THR A 81 5.05 14.00 10.66
CA THR A 81 5.95 15.12 10.92
C THR A 81 5.86 15.59 12.38
N ASP A 82 6.69 16.58 12.70
CA ASP A 82 6.66 17.28 13.98
C ASP A 82 6.87 16.36 15.19
N ASP A 83 7.88 15.49 15.11
CA ASP A 83 8.24 14.54 16.18
C ASP A 83 7.05 13.63 16.56
N GLY A 84 6.43 13.02 15.54
CA GLY A 84 5.33 12.08 15.69
C GLY A 84 3.95 12.72 15.95
N LYS A 85 3.81 14.05 15.93
CA LYS A 85 2.57 14.73 16.34
C LYS A 85 1.59 14.94 15.21
N LYS A 86 2.08 15.24 14.01
CA LYS A 86 1.25 15.61 12.87
C LYS A 86 1.26 14.47 11.85
N LEU A 87 0.07 13.97 11.53
CA LEU A 87 -0.12 12.89 10.58
C LEU A 87 -0.58 13.44 9.23
N ASP A 88 -0.26 12.75 8.14
CA ASP A 88 -0.95 12.98 6.87
C ASP A 88 -2.46 12.73 7.01
N TRP A 89 -3.22 13.30 6.08
CA TRP A 89 -4.68 13.23 6.11
C TRP A 89 -5.21 11.79 6.12
N TYR A 90 -4.61 10.88 5.35
CA TYR A 90 -5.11 9.51 5.18
C TYR A 90 -4.80 8.65 6.41
N THR A 91 -3.65 8.82 7.05
CA THR A 91 -3.37 8.18 8.36
C THR A 91 -4.32 8.70 9.44
N TYR A 92 -4.56 10.01 9.49
CA TYR A 92 -5.51 10.61 10.44
C TYR A 92 -6.95 10.12 10.22
N SER A 93 -7.41 10.12 8.96
CA SER A 93 -8.73 9.61 8.58
C SER A 93 -8.84 8.13 8.94
N GLY A 94 -7.82 7.33 8.63
CA GLY A 94 -7.73 5.91 8.92
C GLY A 94 -7.91 5.58 10.39
N TYR A 95 -7.28 6.34 11.30
CA TYR A 95 -7.49 6.19 12.74
C TYR A 95 -8.97 6.28 13.11
N ARG A 96 -9.69 7.27 12.56
CA ARG A 96 -11.11 7.47 12.84
C ARG A 96 -11.97 6.36 12.25
N ARG A 97 -11.68 5.90 11.04
CA ARG A 97 -12.41 4.80 10.38
C ARG A 97 -12.18 3.49 11.10
N TYR A 98 -10.94 3.23 11.52
CA TYR A 98 -10.60 2.09 12.36
C TYR A 98 -11.40 2.11 13.66
N HIS A 99 -11.48 3.27 14.30
CA HIS A 99 -12.29 3.42 15.52
C HIS A 99 -13.80 3.31 15.25
N ALA A 100 -14.29 3.64 14.05
CA ALA A 100 -15.71 3.47 13.76
C ALA A 100 -16.08 2.00 13.49
N GLU A 101 -15.26 1.30 12.70
CA GLU A 101 -15.67 0.07 12.03
C GLU A 101 -14.88 -1.17 12.49
N CYS A 102 -13.68 -1.01 13.06
CA CYS A 102 -12.75 -2.12 13.27
C CYS A 102 -12.40 -2.38 14.74
N HIS A 103 -12.35 -1.34 15.59
CA HIS A 103 -11.85 -1.48 16.97
C HIS A 103 -12.66 -2.48 17.80
N VAL A 104 -13.95 -2.67 17.47
CA VAL A 104 -14.86 -3.48 18.29
C VAL A 104 -14.38 -4.93 18.37
N CYS A 105 -13.75 -5.40 17.29
CA CYS A 105 -13.14 -6.73 17.20
C CYS A 105 -11.63 -6.66 17.40
N HIS A 106 -10.94 -5.73 16.74
CA HIS A 106 -9.48 -5.69 16.70
C HIS A 106 -8.84 -4.88 17.84
N GLY A 107 -9.63 -4.45 18.82
CA GLY A 107 -9.19 -3.74 20.00
C GLY A 107 -8.80 -2.28 19.74
N PRO A 108 -8.45 -1.50 20.77
CA PRO A 108 -7.92 -0.16 20.57
C PRO A 108 -6.56 -0.22 19.86
N ASP A 109 -6.30 0.75 18.98
CA ASP A 109 -5.01 0.97 18.33
C ASP A 109 -4.43 -0.23 17.54
N GLY A 110 -5.27 -1.17 17.09
CA GLY A 110 -4.84 -2.38 16.37
C GLY A 110 -4.22 -3.46 17.25
N MET A 111 -4.41 -3.40 18.57
CA MET A 111 -3.74 -4.28 19.55
C MET A 111 -4.33 -5.69 19.66
N GLY A 112 -5.43 -5.97 18.96
CA GLY A 112 -6.14 -7.24 19.03
C GLY A 112 -7.04 -7.33 20.25
N SER A 113 -7.79 -8.42 20.30
CA SER A 113 -8.64 -8.77 21.43
C SER A 113 -8.70 -10.29 21.59
N THR A 114 -9.50 -10.78 22.53
CA THR A 114 -9.83 -12.20 22.63
C THR A 114 -10.62 -12.72 21.42
N TYR A 115 -11.20 -11.82 20.61
CA TYR A 115 -12.02 -12.17 19.46
C TYR A 115 -11.26 -12.13 18.13
N ALA A 116 -10.37 -11.14 17.93
CA ALA A 116 -9.70 -10.91 16.66
C ALA A 116 -8.21 -10.54 16.82
N PRO A 117 -7.36 -10.82 15.82
CA PRO A 117 -5.91 -10.61 15.93
C PRO A 117 -5.52 -9.12 16.03
N ALA A 118 -4.29 -8.88 16.49
CA ALA A 118 -3.66 -7.57 16.45
C ALA A 118 -3.31 -7.19 15.01
N LEU A 119 -4.02 -6.20 14.47
CA LEU A 119 -3.80 -5.74 13.08
C LEU A 119 -2.44 -5.06 12.91
N LYS A 120 -1.90 -4.43 13.97
CA LYS A 120 -0.54 -3.87 13.93
C LYS A 120 0.51 -4.95 13.63
N ASP A 121 0.31 -6.18 14.08
CA ASP A 121 1.25 -7.27 13.83
C ASP A 121 0.96 -7.97 12.51
N SER A 122 -0.32 -8.01 12.12
CA SER A 122 -0.75 -8.59 10.84
C SER A 122 -0.14 -7.83 9.64
N LEU A 123 -0.15 -6.50 9.67
CA LEU A 123 0.35 -5.64 8.57
C LEU A 123 1.88 -5.55 8.45
N LYS A 124 2.62 -6.19 9.35
CA LYS A 124 4.05 -6.48 9.16
C LYS A 124 4.28 -7.53 8.07
N HIS A 125 3.26 -8.35 7.79
CA HIS A 125 3.36 -9.50 6.90
C HIS A 125 2.42 -9.43 5.70
N LEU A 126 1.28 -8.73 5.82
CA LEU A 126 0.32 -8.58 4.72
C LEU A 126 0.79 -7.51 3.72
N SER A 127 0.66 -7.82 2.43
CA SER A 127 0.69 -6.82 1.36
C SER A 127 -0.56 -5.94 1.37
N TYR A 128 -0.54 -4.85 0.60
CA TYR A 128 -1.71 -4.02 0.39
C TYR A 128 -2.86 -4.82 -0.24
N GLU A 129 -2.57 -5.61 -1.28
CA GLU A 129 -3.56 -6.44 -1.99
C GLU A 129 -4.16 -7.51 -1.08
N GLU A 130 -3.35 -8.14 -0.23
CA GLU A 130 -3.84 -9.13 0.74
C GLU A 130 -4.75 -8.47 1.78
N PHE A 131 -4.37 -7.28 2.28
CA PHE A 131 -5.22 -6.49 3.16
C PHE A 131 -6.55 -6.15 2.50
N ILE A 132 -6.55 -5.62 1.27
CA ILE A 132 -7.76 -5.27 0.53
C ILE A 132 -8.61 -6.53 0.26
N GLY A 133 -7.99 -7.64 -0.15
CA GLY A 133 -8.69 -8.89 -0.41
C GLY A 133 -9.42 -9.42 0.83
N ILE A 134 -8.77 -9.39 1.99
CA ILE A 134 -9.38 -9.76 3.28
C ILE A 134 -10.48 -8.77 3.68
N LEU A 135 -10.27 -7.47 3.50
CA LEU A 135 -11.26 -6.45 3.84
C LEU A 135 -12.54 -6.62 3.01
N VAL A 136 -12.39 -6.81 1.70
CA VAL A 136 -13.50 -6.97 0.75
C VAL A 136 -14.22 -8.30 0.96
N GLY A 137 -13.47 -9.41 1.01
CA GLY A 137 -14.01 -10.77 1.00
C GLY A 137 -14.28 -11.37 2.37
N GLY A 138 -13.79 -10.74 3.44
CA GLY A 138 -13.76 -11.34 4.78
C GLY A 138 -12.73 -12.47 4.88
N LYS A 139 -12.67 -13.09 6.07
CA LYS A 139 -11.80 -14.24 6.34
C LYS A 139 -12.45 -15.17 7.35
N GLN A 140 -12.33 -16.47 7.13
CA GLN A 140 -12.84 -17.48 8.05
C GLN A 140 -11.73 -18.47 8.40
N ASP A 141 -11.45 -18.61 9.69
CA ASP A 141 -10.59 -19.65 10.24
C ASP A 141 -11.45 -20.53 11.16
N VAL A 142 -11.88 -21.65 10.61
CA VAL A 142 -12.89 -22.52 11.22
C VAL A 142 -12.31 -23.90 11.46
N SER A 143 -12.33 -24.34 12.71
CA SER A 143 -11.93 -25.68 13.14
C SER A 143 -12.93 -26.25 14.15
N ALA A 144 -12.72 -27.50 14.58
CA ALA A 144 -13.54 -28.11 15.63
C ALA A 144 -13.51 -27.35 16.96
N SER A 145 -12.46 -26.55 17.21
CA SER A 145 -12.24 -25.84 18.47
C SER A 145 -12.27 -24.32 18.34
N GLU A 146 -12.35 -23.78 17.12
CA GLU A 146 -12.19 -22.35 16.86
C GLU A 146 -13.10 -21.90 15.71
N GLN A 147 -13.77 -20.76 15.91
CA GLN A 147 -14.72 -20.20 14.96
C GLN A 147 -14.44 -18.70 14.82
N LYS A 148 -13.44 -18.34 14.01
CA LYS A 148 -13.08 -16.94 13.75
C LYS A 148 -13.61 -16.53 12.39
N VAL A 149 -14.49 -15.52 12.37
CA VAL A 149 -15.07 -14.96 11.16
C VAL A 149 -14.89 -13.46 11.16
N MET A 150 -14.08 -12.96 10.22
CA MET A 150 -14.06 -11.56 9.83
C MET A 150 -15.11 -11.38 8.72
N PRO A 151 -16.11 -10.51 8.90
CA PRO A 151 -17.13 -10.27 7.88
C PRO A 151 -16.52 -9.60 6.65
N ALA A 152 -17.15 -9.83 5.50
CA ALA A 152 -16.85 -9.11 4.26
C ALA A 152 -17.38 -7.67 4.34
N PHE A 153 -16.55 -6.69 3.98
CA PHE A 153 -16.93 -5.28 3.94
C PHE A 153 -17.12 -4.74 2.52
N GLY A 154 -17.03 -5.56 1.48
CA GLY A 154 -17.12 -5.12 0.08
C GLY A 154 -18.32 -4.24 -0.26
N ASP A 155 -19.47 -4.47 0.38
CA ASP A 155 -20.69 -3.68 0.17
C ASP A 155 -20.86 -2.50 1.16
N ASN A 156 -19.97 -2.39 2.16
CA ASN A 156 -20.01 -1.32 3.15
C ASN A 156 -19.18 -0.11 2.69
N LYS A 157 -19.86 0.90 2.14
CA LYS A 157 -19.22 2.16 1.72
C LYS A 157 -18.50 2.92 2.83
N ASN A 158 -18.93 2.80 4.09
CA ASN A 158 -18.24 3.43 5.23
C ASN A 158 -16.85 2.82 5.49
N VAL A 159 -16.57 1.66 4.91
CA VAL A 159 -15.26 1.01 4.94
C VAL A 159 -14.57 1.13 3.58
N MET A 160 -15.22 0.71 2.49
CA MET A 160 -14.54 0.58 1.19
C MET A 160 -14.09 1.90 0.58
N CYS A 161 -14.84 2.99 0.80
CA CYS A 161 -14.43 4.32 0.35
C CYS A 161 -13.20 4.87 1.09
N TYR A 162 -12.78 4.22 2.18
CA TYR A 162 -11.66 4.63 3.03
C TYR A 162 -10.69 3.47 3.29
N SER A 163 -10.64 2.50 2.38
CA SER A 163 -9.78 1.32 2.50
C SER A 163 -8.30 1.68 2.54
N ASP A 164 -7.89 2.65 1.71
CA ASP A 164 -6.53 3.21 1.73
C ASP A 164 -6.22 3.89 3.07
N ASP A 165 -7.16 4.68 3.62
CA ASP A 165 -7.02 5.36 4.90
C ASP A 165 -6.77 4.34 6.02
N LEU A 166 -7.59 3.28 6.06
CA LEU A 166 -7.44 2.17 7.02
C LEU A 166 -6.07 1.48 6.89
N TYR A 167 -5.64 1.18 5.66
CA TYR A 167 -4.34 0.58 5.40
C TYR A 167 -3.22 1.49 5.92
N THR A 168 -3.24 2.76 5.54
CA THR A 168 -2.22 3.76 5.87
C THR A 168 -2.07 3.92 7.39
N TYR A 169 -3.18 4.04 8.12
CA TYR A 169 -3.17 4.08 9.58
C TYR A 169 -2.58 2.81 10.20
N LEU A 170 -3.10 1.64 9.81
CA LEU A 170 -2.65 0.39 10.40
C LEU A 170 -1.21 0.03 10.01
N LYS A 171 -0.75 0.48 8.84
CA LYS A 171 0.65 0.36 8.42
C LYS A 171 1.57 1.24 9.28
N ALA A 172 1.17 2.47 9.57
CA ALA A 172 1.89 3.33 10.52
C ALA A 172 1.97 2.69 11.92
N ARG A 173 0.92 1.99 12.35
CA ARG A 173 0.92 1.20 13.60
C ARG A 173 1.85 0.00 13.52
N ALA A 174 1.87 -0.71 12.40
CA ALA A 174 2.67 -1.92 12.19
C ALA A 174 4.17 -1.65 12.18
N ASP A 175 4.57 -0.55 11.54
CA ASP A 175 5.97 -0.15 11.42
C ASP A 175 6.47 0.57 12.69
N GLY A 176 5.55 0.87 13.63
CA GLY A 176 5.84 1.63 14.83
C GLY A 176 6.09 3.12 14.56
N ALA A 177 5.58 3.66 13.46
CA ALA A 177 5.75 5.07 13.11
C ALA A 177 4.92 5.99 14.02
N ILE A 178 3.74 5.54 14.45
CA ILE A 178 2.96 6.17 15.53
C ILE A 178 2.75 5.15 16.65
N GLY A 179 2.65 5.60 17.90
CA GLY A 179 2.28 4.77 19.02
C GLY A 179 0.77 4.72 19.27
N ARG A 180 0.41 4.44 20.52
CA ARG A 180 -0.97 4.37 21.01
C ARG A 180 -1.43 5.76 21.44
N VAL A 181 -1.70 6.58 20.44
CA VAL A 181 -2.11 7.98 20.62
C VAL A 181 -3.37 8.25 19.81
N ARG A 182 -4.24 9.12 20.34
CA ARG A 182 -5.29 9.75 19.55
C ARG A 182 -4.66 10.92 18.79
N PRO A 183 -4.58 10.89 17.45
CA PRO A 183 -4.00 11.99 16.69
C PRO A 183 -4.76 13.31 16.94
N SER A 184 -4.02 14.37 17.26
CA SER A 184 -4.56 15.72 17.46
C SER A 184 -4.29 16.65 16.29
N GLU A 185 -3.18 16.45 15.59
CA GLU A 185 -2.74 17.27 14.48
C GLU A 185 -2.70 16.45 13.19
N HIS A 186 -3.11 17.05 12.10
CA HIS A 186 -3.05 16.43 10.78
C HIS A 186 -2.81 17.47 9.70
N GLU A 187 -2.34 17.03 8.54
CA GLU A 187 -2.33 17.82 7.31
C GLU A 187 -3.77 18.11 6.84
N ASP A 188 -3.95 19.19 6.09
CA ASP A 188 -5.27 19.55 5.58
C ASP A 188 -5.83 18.46 4.67
N LYS A 189 -7.14 18.19 4.78
CA LYS A 189 -7.83 17.26 3.88
C LYS A 189 -7.70 17.76 2.43
N PRO A 190 -7.03 17.00 1.53
CA PRO A 190 -6.88 17.38 0.13
C PRO A 190 -8.23 17.49 -0.58
N ASP A 191 -8.34 18.38 -1.57
CA ASP A 191 -9.57 18.53 -2.37
C ASP A 191 -9.87 17.26 -3.17
N THR A 192 -8.85 16.54 -3.61
CA THR A 192 -8.93 15.22 -4.24
C THR A 192 -9.59 14.19 -3.32
N ALA A 193 -9.23 14.17 -2.03
CA ALA A 193 -9.86 13.32 -1.03
C ALA A 193 -11.34 13.69 -0.81
N ARG A 194 -11.68 14.99 -0.79
CA ARG A 194 -13.09 15.45 -0.69
C ARG A 194 -13.92 14.99 -1.88
N LYS A 195 -13.37 15.12 -3.08
CA LYS A 195 -14.04 14.72 -4.32
C LYS A 195 -14.23 13.20 -4.37
N ALA A 196 -13.18 12.43 -4.11
CA ALA A 196 -13.24 10.96 -4.09
C ALA A 196 -14.25 10.43 -3.07
N GLU A 197 -14.27 11.01 -1.86
CA GLU A 197 -15.26 10.66 -0.83
C GLU A 197 -16.68 10.93 -1.32
N LYS A 198 -16.94 12.12 -1.85
CA LYS A 198 -18.26 12.50 -2.38
C LYS A 198 -18.74 11.53 -3.47
N GLU A 199 -17.87 11.22 -4.42
CA GLU A 199 -18.17 10.32 -5.53
C GLU A 199 -18.44 8.89 -5.06
N CYS A 200 -17.62 8.36 -4.15
CA CYS A 200 -17.77 7.00 -3.64
C CYS A 200 -19.02 6.84 -2.76
N MET A 201 -19.25 7.80 -1.86
CA MET A 201 -20.40 7.79 -0.94
C MET A 201 -21.72 8.06 -1.68
N GLY A 202 -21.69 8.84 -2.77
CA GLY A 202 -22.88 9.20 -3.54
C GLY A 202 -23.70 10.35 -2.93
N SER A 203 -23.05 11.21 -2.14
CA SER A 203 -23.65 12.36 -1.45
C SER A 203 -22.70 13.54 -1.42
#